data_AF-A0A6G8IDS6-F1
#
_entry.id   AF-A0A6G8IDS6-F1
#
_cell.length_a   1.000
_cell.length_b   1.000
_cell.length_c   1.000
_cell.angle_alpha   90.00
_cell.angle_beta   90.00
_cell.angle_gamma   90.00
#
_symmetry.space_group_name_H-M   'P 1'
#
loop_
_entity.id
_entity.type
_entity.pdbx_description
1 polymer ?
#
loop_
_entity_poly.entity_id
_entity_poly.type
_entity_poly.pdbx_seq_one_letter_code
_entity_poly.pdbx_strand_id
1 'polypeptide(L)'
;MKVLDLQCAHQHVFEGWFASEDDFNSQLARGLVSCPLCGDQHIEKKLSAPRLNLRAGKQDATPAPASGVAMSNHPAHAELAELQARMLRAMREIVANTEDVGERFAEQARAMHHGEIERRNIRGSATPEVALELIEEGVDVMPLPLLPPAKETLQ
;
A
#
# COMPACT_ATOMS: atom_id res chain seq x y z
N MET A 1 12.59 25.16 3.27
CA MET A 1 12.22 23.76 3.53
C MET A 1 11.28 23.72 4.72
N LYS A 2 10.05 23.26 4.51
CA LYS A 2 9.00 23.09 5.52
C LYS A 2 8.59 21.62 5.52
N VAL A 3 8.44 21.04 6.71
CA VAL A 3 7.82 19.73 6.91
C VAL A 3 6.37 19.96 7.31
N LEU A 4 5.45 19.34 6.59
CA LEU A 4 4.01 19.43 6.84
C LEU A 4 3.46 18.04 7.18
N ASP A 5 2.62 17.98 8.21
CA ASP A 5 1.81 16.81 8.51
C ASP A 5 0.62 16.78 7.56
N LEU A 6 0.51 15.72 6.76
CA LEU A 6 -0.50 15.54 5.72
C LEU A 6 -1.39 14.33 6.03
N GLN A 7 -2.63 14.37 5.54
CA GLN A 7 -3.59 13.29 5.67
C GLN A 7 -4.38 13.10 4.38
N CYS A 8 -4.59 11.86 3.94
CA CYS A 8 -5.46 11.56 2.80
C CYS A 8 -6.92 11.26 3.22
N ALA A 9 -7.83 11.12 2.24
CA ALA A 9 -9.25 10.81 2.51
C ALA A 9 -9.46 9.49 3.28
N HIS A 10 -8.51 8.55 3.18
CA HIS A 10 -8.51 7.28 3.93
C HIS A 10 -7.88 7.39 5.32
N GLN A 11 -7.64 8.61 5.81
CA GLN A 11 -7.08 8.93 7.13
C GLN A 11 -5.61 8.52 7.34
N HIS A 12 -4.89 8.07 6.31
CA HIS A 12 -3.45 7.83 6.42
C HIS A 12 -2.69 9.14 6.66
N VAL A 13 -1.81 9.15 7.66
CA VAL A 13 -0.99 10.32 8.01
C VAL A 13 0.43 10.10 7.51
N PHE A 14 1.01 11.13 6.90
CA PHE A 14 2.38 11.11 6.40
C PHE A 14 2.98 12.52 6.41
N GLU A 15 4.31 12.61 6.37
CA GLU A 15 5.03 13.89 6.31
C GLU A 15 5.40 14.23 4.86
N GLY A 16 5.26 15.51 4.50
CA GLY A 16 5.70 16.05 3.21
C GLY A 16 6.72 17.17 3.37
N TRP A 17 7.75 17.15 2.52
CA TRP A 17 8.85 18.11 2.54
C TRP A 17 8.75 19.05 1.35
N PHE A 18 8.54 20.34 1.61
CA PHE A 18 8.30 21.34 0.57
C PHE A 18 9.24 22.53 0.71
N ALA A 19 9.55 23.22 -0.39
CA ALA A 19 10.41 24.39 -0.35
C ALA A 19 9.78 25.51 0.49
N SER A 20 8.47 25.72 0.29
CA SER A 20 7.61 26.69 0.96
C SER A 20 6.17 26.15 1.09
N GLU A 21 5.26 26.96 1.63
CA GLU A 21 3.83 26.61 1.70
C GLU A 21 3.11 26.85 0.38
N ASP A 22 3.53 27.87 -0.37
CA ASP A 22 3.06 28.09 -1.75
C ASP A 22 3.48 26.95 -2.68
N ASP A 23 4.66 26.37 -2.46
CA ASP A 23 5.13 25.18 -3.20
C ASP A 23 4.22 23.97 -2.94
N PHE A 24 3.87 23.70 -1.68
CA PHE A 24 2.87 22.68 -1.35
C PHE A 24 1.53 22.92 -2.06
N ASN A 25 0.98 24.13 -1.96
CA ASN A 25 -0.31 24.47 -2.59
C ASN A 25 -0.26 24.32 -4.12
N SER A 26 0.85 24.73 -4.75
CA SER A 26 1.07 24.58 -6.19
C SER A 26 1.17 23.11 -6.61
N GLN A 27 1.92 22.29 -5.87
CA GLN A 27 2.04 20.87 -6.15
C GLN A 27 0.71 20.12 -5.92
N LEU A 28 -0.05 20.50 -4.90
CA LEU A 28 -1.37 19.94 -4.62
C LEU A 28 -2.36 20.27 -5.74
N ALA A 29 -2.42 21.53 -6.18
CA ALA A 29 -3.27 21.96 -7.30
C ALA A 29 -2.92 21.26 -8.62
N ARG A 30 -1.66 20.85 -8.79
CA ARG A 30 -1.18 20.09 -9.95
C ARG A 30 -1.34 18.57 -9.81
N GLY A 31 -1.88 18.08 -8.69
CA GLY A 31 -2.04 16.65 -8.43
C GLY A 31 -0.72 15.88 -8.23
N LEU A 32 0.35 16.57 -7.85
CA LEU A 32 1.68 15.97 -7.65
C LEU A 32 1.90 15.41 -6.25
N VAL A 33 1.02 15.75 -5.31
CA VAL A 33 1.06 15.24 -3.93
C VAL A 33 0.07 14.08 -3.82
N SER A 34 0.59 12.89 -3.50
CA SER A 34 -0.21 11.67 -3.35
C SER A 34 0.14 10.93 -2.07
N CYS A 35 -0.85 10.28 -1.46
CA CYS A 35 -0.65 9.42 -0.30
C CYS A 35 0.31 8.26 -0.66
N PRO A 36 1.41 8.05 0.08
CA PRO A 36 2.34 6.96 -0.21
C PRO A 36 1.78 5.57 0.13
N LEU A 37 0.65 5.50 0.85
CA LEU A 37 0.03 4.24 1.27
C LEU A 37 -1.06 3.76 0.30
N CYS A 38 -1.86 4.67 -0.26
CA CYS A 38 -3.00 4.31 -1.11
C CYS A 38 -3.03 5.01 -2.48
N GLY A 39 -2.13 5.97 -2.73
CA GLY A 39 -2.10 6.71 -3.98
C GLY A 39 -3.15 7.82 -4.12
N ASP A 40 -4.04 7.98 -3.14
CA ASP A 40 -5.06 9.04 -3.14
C ASP A 40 -4.42 10.43 -3.21
N GLN A 41 -5.00 11.31 -4.02
CA GLN A 41 -4.52 12.67 -4.26
C GLN A 41 -5.31 13.73 -3.46
N HIS A 42 -6.36 13.33 -2.73
CA HIS A 42 -7.08 14.21 -1.82
C HIS A 42 -6.32 14.35 -0.51
N ILE A 43 -5.38 15.28 -0.49
CA ILE A 43 -4.48 15.51 0.64
C ILE A 43 -4.82 16.80 1.37
N GLU A 44 -5.02 16.68 2.68
CA GLU A 44 -5.27 17.78 3.59
C GLU A 44 -4.08 17.98 4.54
N LYS A 45 -3.77 19.25 4.85
CA LYS A 45 -2.75 19.60 5.85
C LYS A 45 -3.36 19.51 7.24
N LYS A 46 -2.74 18.74 8.14
CA LYS A 46 -3.15 18.69 9.55
C LYS A 46 -2.67 19.93 10.30
N LEU A 47 -3.49 20.38 11.23
CA LEU A 47 -3.13 21.43 12.18
C LEU A 47 -2.10 20.87 13.17
N SER A 48 -0.89 21.42 13.16
CA SER A 48 0.10 21.14 14.20
C SER A 48 -0.39 21.77 15.51
N ALA A 49 -0.72 20.96 16.50
CA ALA A 49 -1.18 21.46 17.79
C ALA A 49 -0.04 22.25 18.47
N PRO A 50 -0.22 23.55 18.79
CA PRO A 50 0.78 24.29 19.54
C PRO A 50 0.88 23.68 20.94
N ARG A 51 2.11 23.34 21.36
CA ARG A 51 2.38 22.89 22.73
C ARG A 51 2.15 24.06 23.69
N LEU A 52 0.97 24.10 24.30
CA LEU A 52 0.63 25.08 25.33
C LEU A 52 1.41 24.74 26.62
N ASN A 53 2.52 25.42 26.87
CA ASN A 53 3.24 25.30 28.15
C ASN A 53 2.45 26.05 29.23
N LEU A 54 1.42 25.41 29.79
CA LEU A 54 0.72 25.93 30.96
C LEU A 54 1.67 25.84 32.17
N ARG A 55 2.27 26.97 32.55
CA ARG A 55 2.93 27.13 33.86
C ARG A 55 1.84 27.16 34.93
N ALA A 56 1.38 25.99 35.36
CA ALA A 56 0.51 25.85 36.52
C ALA A 56 1.33 26.12 37.80
N GLY A 57 0.79 26.97 38.65
CA GLY A 57 1.27 27.18 40.01
C GLY A 57 1.27 25.86 40.79
N LYS A 58 2.36 25.67 41.53
CA LYS A 58 2.63 24.70 42.59
C LYS A 58 1.39 24.04 43.21
N GLN A 59 1.31 22.71 43.08
CA GLN A 59 0.96 21.80 44.18
C GLN A 59 1.32 20.36 43.82
N ASP A 60 1.85 19.65 44.82
CA ASP A 60 2.48 18.33 44.76
C ASP A 60 1.63 17.23 44.12
N ALA A 61 2.24 16.48 43.20
CA ALA A 61 1.99 15.05 43.00
C ALA A 61 3.22 14.40 42.34
N THR A 62 3.60 13.26 42.89
CA THR A 62 4.75 12.36 42.62
C THR A 62 4.96 11.98 41.14
N PRO A 63 6.20 11.59 40.74
CA PRO A 63 6.55 11.38 39.33
C PRO A 63 6.24 9.95 38.86
N ALA A 64 5.60 9.82 37.69
CA ALA A 64 5.54 8.59 36.89
C ALA A 64 5.57 8.96 35.39
N PRO A 65 6.10 8.07 34.52
CA PRO A 65 7.14 8.43 33.56
C PRO A 65 6.62 9.04 32.26
N ALA A 66 7.55 9.74 31.59
CA ALA A 66 7.46 10.20 30.23
C ALA A 66 6.88 9.11 29.31
N SER A 67 5.62 9.28 28.91
CA SER A 67 5.08 8.54 27.78
C SER A 67 5.59 9.23 26.53
N GLY A 68 6.65 8.67 25.96
CA GLY A 68 6.99 8.87 24.56
C GLY A 68 5.72 8.73 23.74
N VAL A 69 5.57 9.63 22.77
CA VAL A 69 4.42 9.68 21.87
C VAL A 69 4.33 8.30 21.23
N ALA A 70 3.43 7.48 21.75
CA ALA A 70 3.11 6.20 21.19
C ALA A 70 2.62 6.50 19.79
N MET A 71 3.38 6.01 18.80
CA MET A 71 2.78 5.66 17.52
C MET A 71 1.46 4.98 17.84
N SER A 72 0.39 5.51 17.28
CA SER A 72 -0.98 5.07 17.50
C SER A 72 -1.10 3.56 17.28
N ASN A 73 -0.87 2.80 18.36
CA ASN A 73 -1.08 1.37 18.46
C ASN A 73 -2.59 1.17 18.62
N HIS A 74 -3.32 1.43 17.54
CA HIS A 74 -4.68 0.94 17.43
C HIS A 74 -4.60 -0.57 17.15
N PRO A 75 -5.25 -1.43 17.94
CA PRO A 75 -5.19 -2.89 17.75
C PRO A 75 -5.64 -3.32 16.34
N ALA A 76 -6.53 -2.54 15.70
CA ALA A 76 -6.94 -2.73 14.31
C ALA A 76 -5.80 -2.56 13.29
N HIS A 77 -4.80 -1.71 13.55
CA HIS A 77 -3.64 -1.54 12.67
C HIS A 77 -2.65 -2.70 12.80
N ALA A 78 -2.50 -3.29 13.98
CA ALA A 78 -1.62 -4.44 14.18
C ALA A 78 -2.14 -5.68 13.45
N GLU A 79 -3.45 -5.95 13.55
CA GLU A 79 -4.10 -7.06 12.84
C GLU A 79 -4.04 -6.87 11.32
N LEU A 80 -4.30 -5.65 10.82
CA LEU A 80 -4.18 -5.31 9.41
C LEU A 80 -2.74 -5.48 8.89
N ALA A 81 -1.74 -5.05 9.68
CA ALA A 81 -0.33 -5.20 9.32
C ALA A 81 0.10 -6.67 9.26
N GLU A 82 -0.39 -7.51 10.18
CA GLU A 82 -0.12 -8.95 10.15
C GLU A 82 -0.75 -9.63 8.93
N LEU A 83 -1.99 -9.28 8.59
CA LEU A 83 -2.67 -9.76 7.39
C LEU A 83 -1.91 -9.36 6.12
N GLN A 84 -1.48 -8.10 6.03
CA GLN A 84 -0.65 -7.60 4.92
C GLN A 84 0.67 -8.38 4.82
N ALA A 85 1.35 -8.62 5.94
CA ALA A 85 2.60 -9.37 5.95
C ALA A 85 2.40 -10.82 5.50
N ARG A 86 1.28 -11.47 5.88
CA ARG A 86 0.90 -12.81 5.42
C ARG A 86 0.63 -12.83 3.92
N MET A 87 -0.12 -11.86 3.41
CA MET A 87 -0.41 -11.73 1.98
C MET A 87 0.89 -11.58 1.17
N LEU A 88 1.79 -10.68 1.59
CA LEU A 88 3.07 -10.47 0.91
C LEU A 88 3.96 -11.72 0.92
N ARG A 89 3.95 -12.51 2.00
CA ARG A 89 4.67 -13.80 2.03
C ARG A 89 4.09 -14.79 1.02
N ALA A 90 2.77 -14.95 0.99
CA ALA A 90 2.10 -15.82 0.03
C ALA A 90 2.38 -15.39 -1.43
N MET A 91 2.36 -14.08 -1.71
CA MET A 91 2.69 -13.57 -3.05
C MET A 91 4.14 -13.86 -3.45
N ARG A 92 5.10 -13.73 -2.53
CA ARG A 92 6.50 -14.12 -2.79
C ARG A 92 6.63 -15.62 -3.07
N GLU A 93 5.90 -16.45 -2.34
CA GLU A 93 5.88 -17.90 -2.56
C GLU A 93 5.29 -18.25 -3.93
N ILE A 94 4.20 -17.60 -4.34
CA ILE A 94 3.63 -17.76 -5.68
C ILE A 94 4.68 -17.37 -6.73
N VAL A 95 5.31 -16.21 -6.58
CA VAL A 95 6.31 -15.72 -7.55
C VAL A 95 7.53 -16.65 -7.65
N ALA A 96 7.99 -17.20 -6.52
CA ALA A 96 9.13 -18.11 -6.49
C ALA A 96 8.83 -19.48 -7.10
N ASN A 97 7.59 -19.96 -7.00
CA ASN A 97 7.20 -21.31 -7.39
C ASN A 97 6.37 -21.38 -8.69
N THR A 98 6.28 -20.27 -9.44
CA THR A 98 5.58 -20.19 -10.73
C THR A 98 6.51 -19.64 -11.81
N GLU A 99 6.37 -20.15 -13.03
CA GLU A 99 7.01 -19.57 -14.21
C GLU A 99 6.17 -18.42 -14.75
N ASP A 100 6.81 -17.29 -15.06
CA ASP A 100 6.16 -16.15 -15.71
C ASP A 100 6.12 -16.33 -17.23
N VAL A 101 4.91 -16.50 -17.76
CA VAL A 101 4.69 -16.73 -19.20
C VAL A 101 4.14 -15.50 -19.92
N GLY A 102 3.92 -14.40 -19.19
CA GLY A 102 3.40 -13.13 -19.72
C GLY A 102 2.06 -13.30 -20.45
N GLU A 103 1.94 -12.67 -21.62
CA GLU A 103 0.73 -12.66 -22.46
C GLU A 103 0.32 -14.05 -22.98
N ARG A 104 1.22 -15.04 -22.91
CA ARG A 104 0.94 -16.43 -23.36
C ARG A 104 0.22 -17.25 -22.29
N PHE A 105 -0.27 -16.62 -21.22
CA PHE A 105 -0.91 -17.30 -20.10
C PHE A 105 -2.16 -18.07 -20.55
N ALA A 106 -3.07 -17.42 -21.28
CA ALA A 106 -4.33 -18.04 -21.68
C ALA A 106 -4.13 -19.26 -22.59
N GLU A 107 -3.21 -19.16 -23.56
CA GLU A 107 -2.87 -20.25 -24.48
C GLU A 107 -2.28 -21.45 -23.71
N GLN A 108 -1.30 -21.22 -22.82
CA GLN A 108 -0.69 -22.30 -22.06
C GLN A 108 -1.63 -22.91 -21.01
N ALA A 109 -2.48 -22.11 -20.38
CA ALA A 109 -3.48 -22.60 -19.43
C ALA A 109 -4.46 -23.56 -20.11
N ARG A 110 -4.98 -23.21 -21.31
CA ARG A 110 -5.82 -24.10 -22.11
C ARG A 110 -5.08 -25.35 -22.56
N ALA A 111 -3.85 -25.22 -23.08
CA ALA A 111 -3.04 -26.37 -23.49
C ALA A 111 -2.77 -27.34 -22.32
N MET A 112 -2.50 -26.84 -21.12
CA MET A 112 -2.35 -27.65 -19.90
C MET A 112 -3.66 -28.29 -19.44
N HIS A 113 -4.79 -27.61 -19.61
CA HIS A 113 -6.12 -28.12 -19.27
C HIS A 113 -6.52 -29.28 -20.19
N HIS A 114 -6.27 -29.14 -21.51
CA HIS A 114 -6.53 -30.17 -22.51
C HIS A 114 -5.49 -31.29 -22.57
N GLY A 115 -4.37 -31.14 -21.85
CA GLY A 115 -3.30 -32.15 -21.79
C GLY A 115 -2.38 -32.17 -23.02
N GLU A 116 -2.35 -31.08 -23.79
CA GLU A 116 -1.44 -30.91 -24.94
C GLU A 116 0.01 -30.68 -24.50
N ILE A 117 0.20 -30.07 -23.33
CA ILE A 117 1.50 -29.83 -22.70
C ILE A 117 1.51 -30.30 -21.25
N GLU A 118 2.71 -30.51 -20.69
CA GLU A 118 2.90 -30.92 -19.31
C GLU A 118 2.36 -29.86 -18.33
N ARG A 119 1.68 -30.33 -17.26
CA ARG A 119 1.19 -29.45 -16.19
C ARG A 119 2.34 -28.95 -15.34
N ARG A 120 2.38 -27.62 -15.15
CA ARG A 120 3.37 -26.91 -14.35
C ARG A 120 2.77 -25.63 -13.78
N ASN A 121 3.40 -25.05 -12.77
CA ASN A 121 2.92 -23.81 -12.17
C ASN A 121 3.28 -22.63 -13.06
N ILE A 122 2.28 -21.97 -13.66
CA ILE A 122 2.47 -20.78 -14.50
C ILE A 122 1.74 -19.56 -13.93
N ARG A 123 2.27 -18.38 -14.19
CA ARG A 123 1.61 -17.09 -13.99
C ARG A 123 1.78 -16.25 -15.25
N GLY A 124 0.89 -15.29 -15.49
CA GLY A 124 1.05 -14.32 -16.56
C GLY A 124 -0.11 -13.33 -16.60
N SER A 125 -0.28 -12.68 -17.73
CA SER A 125 -1.30 -11.66 -17.96
C SER A 125 -2.42 -12.17 -18.87
N ALA A 126 -3.63 -11.72 -18.58
CA ALA A 126 -4.81 -11.89 -19.42
C ALA A 126 -5.76 -10.71 -19.17
N THR A 127 -6.58 -10.36 -20.15
CA THR A 127 -7.64 -9.37 -19.91
C THR A 127 -8.73 -9.97 -19.01
N PRO A 128 -9.53 -9.15 -18.30
CA PRO A 128 -10.62 -9.65 -17.47
C PRO A 128 -11.61 -10.54 -18.22
N GLU A 129 -11.88 -10.22 -19.49
CA GLU A 129 -12.79 -10.98 -20.36
C GLU A 129 -12.21 -12.37 -20.65
N VAL A 130 -10.94 -12.44 -21.05
CA VAL A 130 -10.25 -13.71 -21.32
C VAL A 130 -10.14 -14.55 -20.05
N ALA A 131 -9.86 -13.93 -18.90
CA ALA A 131 -9.81 -14.65 -17.62
C ALA A 131 -11.17 -15.26 -17.26
N LEU A 132 -12.28 -14.58 -17.58
CA LEU A 132 -13.62 -15.11 -17.35
C LEU A 132 -13.93 -16.28 -18.29
N GLU A 133 -13.58 -16.17 -19.58
CA GLU A 133 -13.72 -17.27 -20.55
C GLU A 133 -13.00 -18.54 -20.05
N LEU A 134 -11.77 -18.40 -19.53
CA LEU A 134 -11.02 -19.53 -18.97
C LEU A 134 -11.77 -20.20 -17.81
N ILE A 135 -12.38 -19.42 -16.91
CA ILE A 135 -13.15 -19.96 -15.78
C ILE A 135 -14.42 -20.67 -16.28
N GLU A 136 -15.12 -20.09 -17.26
CA GLU A 136 -16.33 -20.67 -17.86
C GLU A 136 -16.05 -21.97 -18.62
N GLU A 137 -14.89 -22.06 -19.28
CA GLU A 137 -14.36 -23.27 -19.92
C GLU A 137 -13.94 -24.36 -18.89
N GLY A 138 -13.85 -24.01 -17.60
CA GLY A 138 -13.43 -24.90 -16.52
C GLY A 138 -11.91 -24.97 -16.32
N VAL A 139 -11.15 -24.03 -16.88
CA VAL A 139 -9.70 -23.93 -16.66
C VAL A 139 -9.44 -23.36 -15.27
N ASP A 140 -8.67 -24.10 -14.47
CA ASP A 140 -8.29 -23.71 -13.09
C ASP A 140 -7.36 -22.49 -13.09
N VAL A 141 -7.94 -21.29 -13.07
CA VAL A 141 -7.22 -20.01 -12.97
C VAL A 141 -7.70 -19.20 -11.77
N MET A 142 -6.80 -18.40 -11.20
CA MET A 142 -7.10 -17.51 -10.07
C MET A 142 -6.51 -16.12 -10.33
N PRO A 143 -7.29 -15.04 -10.16
CA PRO A 143 -6.76 -13.68 -10.28
C PRO A 143 -5.80 -13.37 -9.13
N LEU A 144 -4.63 -12.83 -9.45
CA LEU A 144 -3.67 -12.35 -8.46
C LEU A 144 -3.82 -10.85 -8.24
N PRO A 145 -3.75 -10.35 -6.99
CA PRO A 145 -3.77 -8.91 -6.73
C PRO A 145 -2.63 -8.20 -7.45
N LEU A 146 -2.92 -7.07 -8.11
CA LEU A 146 -1.87 -6.20 -8.65
C LEU A 146 -1.12 -5.58 -7.48
N LEU A 147 0.13 -6.02 -7.26
CA LEU A 147 1.03 -5.24 -6.42
C LEU A 147 1.42 -4.00 -7.22
N PRO A 148 1.37 -2.79 -6.63
CA PRO A 148 1.97 -1.64 -7.27
C PRO A 148 3.42 -2.04 -7.62
N PRO A 149 3.89 -1.73 -8.85
CA PRO A 149 5.26 -2.03 -9.21
C PRO A 149 6.13 -1.46 -8.10
N ALA A 150 7.04 -2.29 -7.55
CA ALA A 150 8.06 -1.78 -6.66
C ALA A 150 8.71 -0.64 -7.41
N LYS A 151 8.44 0.61 -6.98
CA LYS A 151 9.05 1.79 -7.59
C LYS A 151 10.52 1.46 -7.65
N GLU A 152 11.09 1.36 -8.85
CA GLU A 152 12.52 1.29 -9.01
C GLU A 152 13.06 2.39 -8.10
N THR A 153 13.80 1.97 -7.07
CA THR A 153 14.45 2.91 -6.19
C THR A 153 15.30 3.77 -7.11
N LEU A 154 14.88 5.02 -7.34
CA LEU A 154 15.67 6.02 -8.05
C LEU A 154 17.03 6.03 -7.36
N GLN A 155 18.01 5.42 -8.02
CA GLN A 155 19.42 5.55 -7.67
C GLN A 155 19.88 6.95 -8.00
#